data_AF-A0A550CEL3-F1
#
_entry.id   AF-A0A550CEL3-F1
#
_cell.length_a   1.000
_cell.length_b   1.000
_cell.length_c   1.000
_cell.angle_alpha   90.00
_cell.angle_beta   90.00
_cell.angle_gamma   90.00
#
_symmetry.space_group_name_H-M   'P 1'
#
loop_
_entity.id
_entity.type
_entity.pdbx_description
1 polymer ?
#
loop_
_entity_poly.entity_id
_entity_poly.type
_entity_poly.pdbx_seq_one_letter_code
_entity_poly.pdbx_strand_id
1 'polypeptide(L)'
;MSIANTVRANAQYHSHLLSQLGELDYVPSALENQRPYIGELEAQYKTLKAKLDKSVQKTQKERKEHEAMRDSTTRRLAHKLTGKKEKFEKKASKEERDYVEALEEEMKVRNNLEMNEQMIAEAKATLADLEEKIKTYDHLKRDLADLYNSIFEGPTQEFPRDDEIEQQLRYVEEIYHNVQKRLNNESRVADILGQAEGELRRCNVFMNEALSYSTYDMFGGGGMADMMERNALSNAQNRASTAQMLITQARQLSPQVKSIGNINIAQG
;
A
#
# COMPACT_ATOMS: atom_id res chain seq x y z
N MET A 1 0.83 48.55 6.36
CA MET A 1 -0.33 48.63 5.45
C MET A 1 -1.44 47.83 6.11
N SER A 2 -2.66 48.37 6.21
CA SER A 2 -3.78 47.70 6.91
C SER A 2 -4.08 46.32 6.32
N ILE A 3 -4.45 45.32 7.14
CA ILE A 3 -4.82 43.99 6.65
C ILE A 3 -6.05 44.09 5.74
N ALA A 4 -6.97 45.00 6.04
CA ALA A 4 -8.14 45.30 5.20
C ALA A 4 -7.73 45.87 3.83
N ASN A 5 -6.64 46.64 3.76
CA ASN A 5 -6.11 47.14 2.49
C ASN A 5 -5.42 46.02 1.70
N THR A 6 -4.68 45.12 2.36
CA THR A 6 -4.05 43.95 1.71
C THR A 6 -5.11 42.98 1.17
N VAL A 7 -6.17 42.71 1.94
CA VAL A 7 -7.32 41.90 1.49
C VAL A 7 -7.99 42.55 0.27
N ARG A 8 -8.28 43.86 0.33
CA ARG A 8 -8.89 44.58 -0.79
C ARG A 8 -8.01 44.57 -2.03
N ALA A 9 -6.70 44.73 -1.87
CA ALA A 9 -5.74 44.73 -2.97
C ALA A 9 -5.64 43.35 -3.67
N ASN A 10 -5.85 42.26 -2.92
CA ASN A 10 -5.75 40.89 -3.44
C ASN A 10 -7.10 40.26 -3.82
N ALA A 11 -8.23 40.94 -3.59
CA ALA A 11 -9.57 40.39 -3.81
C ALA A 11 -9.82 39.91 -5.26
N GLN A 12 -9.28 40.64 -6.25
CA GLN A 12 -9.41 40.28 -7.66
C GLN A 12 -8.59 39.02 -7.99
N TYR A 13 -7.36 38.93 -7.46
CA TYR A 13 -6.50 37.77 -7.66
C TYR A 13 -7.08 36.51 -6.97
N HIS A 14 -7.59 36.66 -5.74
CA HIS A 14 -8.32 35.61 -5.03
C HIS A 14 -9.52 35.10 -5.84
N SER A 15 -10.34 36.01 -6.36
CA SER A 15 -11.50 35.65 -7.18
C SER A 15 -11.10 34.92 -8.47
N HIS A 16 -9.98 35.34 -9.08
CA HIS A 16 -9.42 34.66 -10.26
C HIS A 16 -8.97 33.23 -9.95
N LEU A 17 -8.21 33.03 -8.86
CA LEU A 17 -7.78 31.71 -8.41
C LEU A 17 -8.96 30.78 -8.12
N LEU A 18 -9.99 31.28 -7.43
CA LEU A 18 -11.20 30.49 -7.15
C LEU A 18 -11.98 30.13 -8.43
N SER A 19 -12.07 31.05 -9.39
CA SER A 19 -12.71 30.78 -10.69
C SER A 19 -12.01 29.64 -11.42
N GLN A 20 -10.68 29.71 -11.53
CA GLN A 20 -9.87 28.68 -12.20
C GLN A 20 -9.90 27.34 -11.46
N LEU A 21 -9.90 27.36 -10.11
CA LEU A 21 -10.09 26.15 -9.31
C LEU A 21 -11.47 25.54 -9.55
N GLY A 22 -12.51 26.36 -9.66
CA GLY A 22 -13.87 25.91 -9.97
C GLY A 22 -13.99 25.24 -11.34
N GLU A 23 -13.28 25.76 -12.36
CA GLU A 23 -13.22 25.14 -13.69
C GLU A 23 -12.54 23.76 -13.68
N LEU A 24 -11.64 23.52 -12.73
CA LEU A 24 -10.85 22.29 -12.61
C LEU A 24 -11.33 21.36 -11.48
N ASP A 25 -12.41 21.69 -10.77
CA ASP A 25 -12.84 20.95 -9.58
C ASP A 25 -13.27 19.50 -9.88
N TYR A 26 -13.67 19.23 -11.13
CA TYR A 26 -14.04 17.89 -11.59
C TYR A 26 -12.82 16.95 -11.79
N VAL A 27 -11.61 17.52 -11.97
CA VAL A 27 -10.42 16.80 -12.44
C VAL A 27 -9.96 15.68 -11.49
N PRO A 28 -9.91 15.88 -10.14
CA PRO A 28 -9.52 14.81 -9.23
C PRO A 28 -10.41 13.57 -9.33
N SER A 29 -11.74 13.78 -9.36
CA SER A 29 -12.71 12.67 -9.49
C SER A 29 -12.65 12.01 -10.86
N ALA A 30 -12.46 12.80 -11.93
CA ALA A 30 -12.28 12.26 -13.27
C ALA A 30 -11.03 11.37 -13.37
N LEU A 31 -9.90 11.78 -12.77
CA LEU A 31 -8.67 10.98 -12.73
C LEU A 31 -8.84 9.66 -11.98
N GLU A 32 -9.53 9.69 -10.84
CA GLU A 32 -9.79 8.52 -10.02
C GLU A 32 -10.57 7.45 -10.81
N ASN A 33 -11.54 7.88 -11.62
CA ASN A 33 -12.37 6.98 -12.43
C ASN A 33 -11.73 6.57 -13.77
N GLN A 34 -10.86 7.41 -14.34
CA GLN A 34 -10.28 7.16 -15.66
C GLN A 34 -9.30 5.98 -15.68
N ARG A 35 -8.51 5.80 -14.62
CA ARG A 35 -7.52 4.71 -14.53
C ARG A 35 -8.17 3.32 -14.47
N PRO A 36 -9.18 3.07 -13.62
CA PRO A 36 -9.95 1.83 -13.65
C PRO A 36 -10.61 1.57 -15.01
N TYR A 37 -11.20 2.61 -15.64
CA TYR A 37 -11.84 2.48 -16.95
C TYR A 37 -10.88 1.98 -18.03
N ILE A 38 -9.66 2.53 -18.10
CA ILE A 38 -8.61 2.02 -19.01
C ILE A 38 -8.27 0.56 -18.68
N GLY A 39 -8.16 0.21 -17.40
CA GLY A 39 -7.91 -1.16 -16.96
C GLY A 39 -9.00 -2.15 -17.42
N GLU A 40 -10.27 -1.75 -17.36
CA GLU A 40 -11.39 -2.53 -17.86
C GLU A 40 -11.33 -2.71 -19.38
N LEU A 41 -11.05 -1.64 -20.13
CA LEU A 41 -10.87 -1.72 -21.58
C LEU A 41 -9.70 -2.65 -21.96
N GLU A 42 -8.57 -2.57 -21.27
CA GLU A 42 -7.42 -3.46 -21.51
C GLU A 42 -7.74 -4.93 -21.16
N ALA A 43 -8.59 -5.19 -20.17
CA ALA A 43 -9.08 -6.53 -19.86
C ALA A 43 -10.02 -7.05 -20.97
N GLN A 44 -10.91 -6.20 -21.48
CA GLN A 44 -11.76 -6.51 -22.62
C GLN A 44 -10.94 -6.78 -23.88
N TYR A 45 -9.90 -5.98 -24.13
CA TYR A 45 -8.96 -6.18 -25.24
C TYR A 45 -8.34 -7.58 -25.21
N LYS A 46 -7.80 -7.99 -24.06
CA LYS A 46 -7.21 -9.34 -23.90
C LYS A 46 -8.22 -10.44 -24.18
N THR A 47 -9.46 -10.26 -23.72
CA THR A 47 -10.55 -11.22 -23.95
C THR A 47 -10.93 -11.30 -25.42
N LEU A 48 -11.10 -10.15 -26.09
CA LEU A 48 -11.41 -10.07 -27.52
C LEU A 48 -10.29 -10.65 -28.37
N LYS A 49 -9.03 -10.40 -28.01
CA LYS A 49 -7.86 -10.95 -28.69
C LYS A 49 -7.81 -12.47 -28.61
N ALA A 50 -8.01 -13.04 -27.42
CA ALA A 50 -8.11 -14.49 -27.25
C ALA A 50 -9.31 -15.08 -28.01
N LYS A 51 -10.43 -14.35 -28.12
CA LYS A 51 -11.58 -14.75 -28.93
C LYS A 51 -11.25 -14.70 -30.43
N LEU A 52 -10.53 -13.67 -30.89
CA LEU A 52 -10.10 -13.53 -32.28
C LEU A 52 -9.20 -14.70 -32.69
N ASP A 53 -8.22 -15.05 -31.86
CA ASP A 53 -7.32 -16.18 -32.12
C ASP A 53 -8.09 -17.49 -32.31
N LYS A 54 -9.11 -17.73 -31.47
CA LYS A 54 -10.00 -18.90 -31.60
C LYS A 54 -10.86 -18.83 -32.87
N SER A 55 -11.44 -17.67 -33.19
CA SER A 55 -12.23 -17.48 -34.41
C SER A 55 -11.39 -17.70 -35.66
N VAL A 56 -10.17 -17.15 -35.72
CA VAL A 56 -9.24 -17.34 -36.84
C VAL A 56 -8.88 -18.82 -37.01
N GLN A 57 -8.60 -19.54 -35.92
CA GLN A 57 -8.34 -20.98 -35.97
C GLN A 57 -9.56 -21.75 -36.50
N LYS A 58 -10.76 -21.40 -36.06
CA LYS A 58 -12.01 -22.00 -36.56
C LYS A 58 -12.19 -21.71 -38.05
N THR A 59 -12.09 -20.46 -38.49
CA THR A 59 -12.20 -20.08 -39.91
C THR A 59 -11.19 -20.83 -40.77
N GLN A 60 -9.94 -20.96 -40.31
CA GLN A 60 -8.92 -21.73 -41.04
C GLN A 60 -9.26 -23.22 -41.16
N LYS A 61 -9.85 -23.80 -40.13
CA LYS A 61 -10.31 -25.20 -40.14
C LYS A 61 -11.47 -25.37 -41.12
N GLU A 62 -12.55 -24.60 -40.96
CA GLU A 62 -13.74 -24.67 -41.81
C GLU A 62 -13.38 -24.37 -43.29
N ARG A 63 -12.46 -23.44 -43.54
CA ARG A 63 -11.94 -23.17 -44.88
C ARG A 63 -11.29 -24.40 -45.51
N LYS A 64 -10.44 -25.12 -44.78
CA LYS A 64 -9.78 -26.34 -45.27
C LYS A 64 -10.80 -27.46 -45.54
N GLU A 65 -11.81 -27.60 -44.68
CA GLU A 65 -12.88 -28.59 -44.83
C GLU A 65 -13.76 -28.28 -46.06
N HIS A 66 -14.13 -27.01 -46.24
CA HIS A 66 -14.82 -26.51 -47.42
C HIS A 66 -14.01 -26.68 -48.71
N GLU A 67 -12.72 -26.31 -48.73
CA GLU A 67 -11.82 -26.49 -49.89
C GLU A 67 -11.67 -27.99 -50.25
N ALA A 68 -11.44 -28.85 -49.26
CA ALA A 68 -11.33 -30.30 -49.48
C ALA A 68 -12.62 -30.93 -49.99
N MET A 69 -13.78 -30.41 -49.58
CA MET A 69 -15.08 -30.85 -50.08
C MET A 69 -15.33 -30.37 -51.52
N ARG A 70 -14.98 -29.11 -51.81
CA ARG A 70 -15.12 -28.50 -53.14
C ARG A 70 -14.23 -29.21 -54.17
N ASP A 71 -12.98 -29.47 -53.84
CA ASP A 71 -11.97 -29.92 -54.81
C ASP A 71 -11.96 -31.46 -55.01
N SER A 72 -12.74 -32.22 -54.23
CA SER A 72 -12.81 -33.69 -54.38
C SER A 72 -13.69 -34.11 -55.57
N THR A 73 -13.12 -34.08 -56.77
CA THR A 73 -13.72 -34.60 -58.02
C THR A 73 -13.99 -36.11 -57.95
N THR A 74 -13.13 -36.88 -57.28
CA THR A 74 -13.28 -38.33 -57.07
C THR A 74 -14.45 -38.70 -56.16
N ARG A 75 -14.65 -38.00 -55.02
CA ARG A 75 -15.84 -38.19 -54.17
C ARG A 75 -17.11 -37.80 -54.90
N ARG A 76 -17.08 -36.70 -55.66
CA ARG A 76 -18.20 -36.25 -56.48
C ARG A 76 -18.63 -37.29 -57.51
N LEU A 77 -17.66 -37.94 -58.18
CA LEU A 77 -17.92 -39.01 -59.13
C LEU A 77 -18.50 -40.27 -58.45
N ALA A 78 -17.91 -40.69 -57.33
CA ALA A 78 -18.37 -41.86 -56.56
C ALA A 78 -19.80 -41.67 -56.01
N HIS A 79 -20.14 -40.48 -55.50
CA HIS A 79 -21.50 -40.18 -55.04
C HIS A 79 -22.52 -40.10 -56.18
N LYS A 80 -22.10 -39.70 -57.39
CA LYS A 80 -22.93 -39.72 -58.59
C LYS A 80 -23.21 -41.15 -59.07
N LEU A 81 -22.20 -42.01 -59.07
CA LEU A 81 -22.32 -43.42 -59.48
C LEU A 81 -23.14 -44.27 -58.51
N THR A 82 -23.13 -43.94 -57.21
CA THR A 82 -23.88 -44.67 -56.17
C THR A 82 -25.29 -44.12 -55.90
N GLY A 83 -25.76 -43.14 -56.68
CA GLY A 83 -27.07 -42.51 -56.51
C GLY A 83 -27.22 -41.62 -55.26
N LYS A 84 -26.13 -41.31 -54.55
CA LYS A 84 -26.11 -40.54 -53.29
C LYS A 84 -25.78 -39.05 -53.49
N LYS A 85 -26.06 -38.50 -54.68
CA LYS A 85 -25.74 -37.12 -55.07
C LYS A 85 -26.29 -36.07 -54.10
N GLU A 86 -27.56 -36.22 -53.70
CA GLU A 86 -28.24 -35.27 -52.80
C GLU A 86 -27.58 -35.20 -51.40
N LYS A 87 -27.02 -36.31 -50.90
CA LYS A 87 -26.29 -36.32 -49.62
C LYS A 87 -24.96 -35.56 -49.71
N PHE A 88 -24.29 -35.65 -50.86
CA PHE A 88 -23.05 -34.90 -51.10
C PHE A 88 -23.33 -33.39 -51.20
N GLU A 89 -24.38 -33.00 -51.93
CA GLU A 89 -24.80 -31.59 -52.05
C GLU A 89 -25.26 -30.99 -50.71
N LYS A 90 -26.05 -31.73 -49.92
CA LYS A 90 -26.41 -31.29 -48.55
C LYS A 90 -25.20 -31.09 -47.66
N LYS A 91 -24.19 -31.97 -47.77
CA LYS A 91 -22.97 -31.84 -46.98
C LYS A 91 -22.14 -30.66 -47.46
N ALA A 92 -21.93 -30.49 -48.77
CA ALA A 92 -21.22 -29.32 -49.30
C ALA A 92 -21.89 -27.99 -48.92
N SER A 93 -23.22 -27.92 -49.00
CA SER A 93 -23.99 -26.74 -48.58
C SER A 93 -23.85 -26.45 -47.09
N LYS A 94 -23.73 -27.48 -46.25
CA LYS A 94 -23.47 -27.33 -44.83
C LYS A 94 -22.07 -26.76 -44.57
N GLU A 95 -21.04 -27.33 -45.19
CA GLU A 95 -19.65 -26.88 -45.02
C GLU A 95 -19.46 -25.42 -45.50
N GLU A 96 -20.15 -25.02 -46.57
CA GLU A 96 -20.16 -23.63 -47.03
C GLU A 96 -20.80 -22.68 -46.01
N ARG A 97 -21.92 -23.06 -45.39
CA ARG A 97 -22.55 -22.28 -44.32
C ARG A 97 -21.66 -22.19 -43.09
N ASP A 98 -21.11 -23.32 -42.65
CA ASP A 98 -20.23 -23.39 -41.47
C ASP A 98 -18.97 -22.51 -41.66
N TYR A 99 -18.42 -22.44 -42.89
CA TYR A 99 -17.33 -21.53 -43.25
C TYR A 99 -17.75 -20.06 -43.25
N VAL A 100 -18.88 -19.71 -43.88
CA VAL A 100 -19.38 -18.33 -43.93
C VAL A 100 -19.69 -17.82 -42.52
N GLU A 101 -20.35 -18.61 -41.68
CA GLU A 101 -20.63 -18.27 -40.28
C GLU A 101 -19.34 -18.06 -39.47
N ALA A 102 -18.32 -18.90 -39.68
CA ALA A 102 -17.03 -18.73 -39.03
C ALA A 102 -16.32 -17.43 -39.47
N LEU A 103 -16.39 -17.09 -40.76
CA LEU A 103 -15.83 -15.87 -41.32
C LEU A 103 -16.55 -14.62 -40.79
N GLU A 104 -17.87 -14.63 -40.72
CA GLU A 104 -18.67 -13.53 -40.17
C GLU A 104 -18.34 -13.28 -38.69
N GLU A 105 -18.22 -14.33 -37.88
CA GLU A 105 -17.85 -14.21 -36.47
C GLU A 105 -16.40 -13.71 -36.31
N GLU A 106 -15.45 -14.15 -37.15
CA GLU A 106 -14.09 -13.61 -37.16
C GLU A 106 -14.09 -12.10 -37.46
N MET A 107 -14.79 -11.68 -38.51
CA MET A 107 -14.89 -10.26 -38.90
C MET A 107 -15.53 -9.43 -37.79
N LYS A 108 -16.60 -9.93 -37.17
CA LYS A 108 -17.25 -9.26 -36.05
C LYS A 108 -16.31 -9.08 -34.86
N VAL A 109 -15.57 -10.12 -34.49
CA VAL A 109 -14.61 -10.03 -33.38
C VAL A 109 -13.45 -9.10 -33.72
N ARG A 110 -12.97 -9.09 -34.97
CA ARG A 110 -11.93 -8.15 -35.43
C ARG A 110 -12.38 -6.70 -35.33
N ASN A 111 -13.59 -6.39 -35.81
CA ASN A 111 -14.14 -5.03 -35.72
C ASN A 111 -14.30 -4.57 -34.26
N ASN A 112 -14.77 -5.46 -33.38
CA ASN A 112 -14.89 -5.16 -31.96
C ASN A 112 -13.52 -4.90 -31.30
N LEU A 113 -12.48 -5.64 -31.73
CA LEU A 113 -11.12 -5.45 -31.24
C LEU A 113 -10.58 -4.07 -31.66
N GLU A 114 -10.76 -3.70 -32.93
CA GLU A 114 -10.33 -2.40 -33.47
C GLU A 114 -11.04 -1.23 -32.76
N MET A 115 -12.35 -1.34 -32.55
CA MET A 115 -13.12 -0.34 -31.79
C MET A 115 -12.62 -0.22 -30.35
N ASN A 116 -12.29 -1.35 -29.70
CA ASN A 116 -11.75 -1.34 -28.35
C ASN A 116 -10.33 -0.72 -28.29
N GLU A 117 -9.48 -0.95 -29.30
CA GLU A 117 -8.17 -0.29 -29.41
C GLU A 117 -8.31 1.23 -29.55
N GLN A 118 -9.27 1.70 -30.35
CA GLN A 118 -9.57 3.13 -30.48
C GLN A 118 -10.03 3.73 -29.14
N MET A 119 -10.95 3.07 -28.44
CA MET A 119 -11.40 3.51 -27.10
C MET A 119 -10.25 3.58 -26.10
N ILE A 120 -9.32 2.63 -26.11
CA ILE A 120 -8.13 2.67 -25.25
C ILE A 120 -7.25 3.88 -25.59
N ALA A 121 -7.04 4.16 -26.87
CA ALA A 121 -6.24 5.29 -27.31
C ALA A 121 -6.86 6.63 -26.86
N GLU A 122 -8.16 6.80 -27.07
CA GLU A 122 -8.91 7.97 -26.62
C GLU A 122 -8.88 8.11 -25.09
N ALA A 123 -9.12 7.01 -24.37
CA ALA A 123 -9.08 7.02 -22.90
C ALA A 123 -7.70 7.40 -22.36
N LYS A 124 -6.61 6.95 -23.00
CA LYS A 124 -5.23 7.32 -22.64
C LYS A 124 -4.92 8.79 -22.97
N ALA A 125 -5.43 9.32 -24.08
CA ALA A 125 -5.30 10.74 -24.40
C ALA A 125 -6.02 11.61 -23.35
N THR A 126 -7.25 11.23 -22.97
CA THR A 126 -7.99 11.89 -21.90
C THR A 126 -7.27 11.81 -20.56
N LEU A 127 -6.66 10.66 -20.22
CA LEU A 127 -5.86 10.53 -18.99
C LEU A 127 -4.69 11.51 -18.98
N ALA A 128 -3.97 11.66 -20.10
CA ALA A 128 -2.86 12.58 -20.20
C ALA A 128 -3.29 14.06 -20.01
N ASP A 129 -4.41 14.47 -20.63
CA ASP A 129 -4.99 15.80 -20.44
C ASP A 129 -5.38 16.05 -18.97
N LEU A 130 -6.03 15.07 -18.33
CA LEU A 130 -6.40 15.16 -16.91
C LEU A 130 -5.17 15.23 -15.99
N GLU A 131 -4.08 14.51 -16.33
CA GLU A 131 -2.82 14.55 -15.59
C GLU A 131 -2.06 15.89 -15.73
N GLU A 132 -2.29 16.63 -16.81
CA GLU A 132 -1.80 18.00 -16.94
C GLU A 132 -2.67 18.98 -16.12
N LYS A 133 -3.99 18.83 -16.22
CA LYS A 133 -4.94 19.67 -15.49
C LYS A 133 -4.81 19.53 -13.98
N ILE A 134 -4.53 18.34 -13.45
CA ILE A 134 -4.34 18.15 -12.01
C ILE A 134 -3.11 18.87 -11.48
N LYS A 135 -2.03 18.98 -12.27
CA LYS A 135 -0.85 19.76 -11.89
C LYS A 135 -1.19 21.23 -11.79
N THR A 136 -2.00 21.73 -12.72
CA THR A 136 -2.50 23.12 -12.70
C THR A 136 -3.41 23.35 -11.49
N TYR A 137 -4.33 22.42 -11.22
CA TYR A 137 -5.20 22.46 -10.04
C TYR A 137 -4.41 22.49 -8.73
N ASP A 138 -3.39 21.64 -8.59
CA ASP A 138 -2.52 21.60 -7.41
C ASP A 138 -1.69 22.86 -7.27
N HIS A 139 -1.22 23.44 -8.38
CA HIS A 139 -0.51 24.71 -8.38
C HIS A 139 -1.42 25.86 -7.90
N LEU A 140 -2.63 25.97 -8.43
CA LEU A 140 -3.60 26.99 -8.01
C LEU A 140 -3.99 26.85 -6.54
N LYS A 141 -4.09 25.62 -6.03
CA LYS A 141 -4.29 25.37 -4.59
C LYS A 141 -3.14 25.89 -3.74
N ARG A 142 -1.90 25.69 -4.18
CA ARG A 142 -0.72 26.24 -3.50
C ARG A 142 -0.70 27.76 -3.56
N ASP A 143 -0.95 28.35 -4.73
CA ASP A 143 -0.97 29.80 -4.89
C ASP A 143 -2.05 30.44 -4.02
N LEU A 144 -3.21 29.79 -3.86
CA LEU A 144 -4.26 30.24 -2.95
C LEU A 144 -3.83 30.13 -1.49
N ALA A 145 -3.17 29.04 -1.10
CA ALA A 145 -2.63 28.87 0.24
C ALA A 145 -1.52 29.90 0.54
N ASP A 146 -0.60 30.13 -0.39
CA ASP A 146 0.46 31.11 -0.30
C ASP A 146 -0.10 32.53 -0.23
N LEU A 147 -1.18 32.83 -0.98
CA LEU A 147 -1.89 34.09 -0.88
C LEU A 147 -2.46 34.28 0.53
N TYR A 148 -3.14 33.27 1.08
CA TYR A 148 -3.67 33.34 2.45
C TYR A 148 -2.58 33.49 3.49
N ASN A 149 -1.49 32.74 3.37
CA ASN A 149 -0.32 32.88 4.24
C ASN A 149 0.26 34.29 4.14
N SER A 150 0.44 34.84 2.94
CA SER A 150 0.99 36.20 2.78
C SER A 150 0.12 37.32 3.40
N ILE A 151 -1.20 37.09 3.51
CA ILE A 151 -2.15 38.09 4.02
C ILE A 151 -2.37 37.93 5.53
N PHE A 152 -2.42 36.68 6.01
CA PHE A 152 -2.88 36.34 7.36
C PHE A 152 -1.79 35.71 8.24
N GLU A 153 -0.61 35.39 7.70
CA GLU A 153 0.52 34.89 8.48
C GLU A 153 1.37 36.04 9.03
N GLY A 154 1.68 35.96 10.32
CA GLY A 154 2.47 36.95 11.03
C GLY A 154 1.64 37.93 11.85
N PRO A 155 2.31 38.85 12.59
CA PRO A 155 1.66 39.74 13.52
C PRO A 155 0.71 40.70 12.79
N THR A 156 -0.56 40.65 13.15
CA THR A 156 -1.55 41.57 12.65
C THR A 156 -1.45 42.88 13.43
N GLN A 157 -0.63 43.81 12.94
CA GLN A 157 -0.33 45.09 13.61
C GLN A 157 -1.57 45.93 14.01
N GLU A 158 -2.74 45.65 13.40
CA GLU A 158 -4.02 46.30 13.71
C GLU A 158 -4.75 45.67 14.91
N PHE A 159 -4.37 44.45 15.29
CA PHE A 159 -4.89 43.69 16.42
C PHE A 159 -3.73 43.23 17.33
N PRO A 160 -3.00 44.16 17.97
CA PRO A 160 -1.83 43.83 18.79
C PRO A 160 -2.15 42.89 19.97
N ARG A 161 -3.41 42.90 20.43
CA ARG A 161 -3.89 42.00 21.48
C ARG A 161 -3.99 40.55 21.00
N ASP A 162 -4.38 40.33 19.75
CA ASP A 162 -4.47 38.99 19.18
C ASP A 162 -3.05 38.43 19.00
N ASP A 163 -2.11 39.26 18.52
CA ASP A 163 -0.68 38.92 18.43
C ASP A 163 -0.07 38.54 19.79
N GLU A 164 -0.38 39.31 20.85
CA GLU A 164 0.05 39.01 22.21
C GLU A 164 -0.49 37.66 22.69
N ILE A 165 -1.77 37.37 22.45
CA ILE A 165 -2.39 36.10 22.84
C ILE A 165 -1.78 34.94 22.06
N GLU A 166 -1.56 35.08 20.75
CA GLU A 166 -0.92 34.04 19.95
C GLU A 166 0.52 33.76 20.40
N GLN A 167 1.29 34.81 20.73
CA GLN A 167 2.64 34.64 21.28
C GLN A 167 2.61 33.94 22.64
N GLN A 168 1.68 34.31 23.52
CA GLN A 168 1.49 33.63 24.80
C GLN A 168 1.09 32.17 24.61
N LEU A 169 0.20 31.86 23.67
CA LEU A 169 -0.20 30.50 23.35
C LEU A 169 1.00 29.68 22.85
N ARG A 170 1.75 30.19 21.86
CA ARG A 170 2.97 29.55 21.34
C ARG A 170 3.98 29.25 22.45
N TYR A 171 4.20 30.21 23.36
CA TYR A 171 5.08 30.03 24.51
C TYR A 171 4.58 28.95 25.49
N VAL A 172 3.29 28.94 25.78
CA VAL A 172 2.67 27.92 26.66
C VAL A 172 2.71 26.54 26.03
N GLU A 173 2.48 26.43 24.72
CA GLU A 173 2.59 25.17 23.96
C GLU A 173 4.02 24.63 23.99
N GLU A 174 5.03 25.48 23.80
CA GLU A 174 6.42 25.07 23.89
C GLU A 174 6.76 24.53 25.30
N ILE A 175 6.33 25.22 26.36
CA ILE A 175 6.48 24.74 27.74
C ILE A 175 5.77 23.40 27.91
N TYR A 176 4.51 23.29 27.46
CA TYR A 176 3.72 22.07 27.57
C TYR A 176 4.42 20.90 26.87
N HIS A 177 4.88 21.07 25.63
CA HIS A 177 5.59 20.02 24.90
C HIS A 177 6.88 19.59 25.58
N ASN A 178 7.65 20.55 26.11
CA ASN A 178 8.87 20.25 26.86
C ASN A 178 8.57 19.48 28.16
N VAL A 179 7.53 19.88 28.90
CA VAL A 179 7.09 19.19 30.12
C VAL A 179 6.56 17.80 29.79
N GLN A 180 5.72 17.65 28.78
CA GLN A 180 5.15 16.37 28.35
C GLN A 180 6.25 15.41 27.88
N LYS A 181 7.24 15.90 27.12
CA LYS A 181 8.40 15.11 26.70
C LYS A 181 9.21 14.62 27.90
N ARG A 182 9.45 15.48 28.88
CA ARG A 182 10.13 15.10 30.13
C ARG A 182 9.33 14.06 30.90
N LEU A 183 8.02 14.28 31.08
CA LEU A 183 7.13 13.35 31.76
C LEU A 183 7.14 11.96 31.09
N ASN A 184 6.99 11.92 29.77
CA ASN A 184 7.01 10.66 29.01
C ASN A 184 8.35 9.91 29.16
N ASN A 185 9.48 10.65 29.15
CA ASN A 185 10.79 10.05 29.38
C ASN A 185 10.92 9.49 30.80
N GLU A 186 10.50 10.24 31.82
CA GLU A 186 10.56 9.79 33.22
C GLU A 186 9.62 8.60 33.48
N SER A 187 8.40 8.60 32.91
CA SER A 187 7.50 7.45 32.98
C SER A 187 8.12 6.21 32.35
N ARG A 188 8.75 6.35 31.17
CA ARG A 188 9.44 5.23 30.52
C ARG A 188 10.62 4.72 31.34
N VAL A 189 11.37 5.62 31.98
CA VAL A 189 12.46 5.24 32.90
C VAL A 189 11.90 4.47 34.08
N ALA A 190 10.81 4.94 34.70
CA ALA A 190 10.16 4.24 35.81
C ALA A 190 9.70 2.84 35.41
N ASP A 191 9.10 2.67 34.23
CA ASP A 191 8.67 1.37 33.72
C ASP A 191 9.85 0.40 33.51
N ILE A 192 10.95 0.87 32.90
CA ILE A 192 12.16 0.07 32.69
C ILE A 192 12.79 -0.32 34.03
N LEU A 193 12.85 0.59 35.00
CA LEU A 193 13.36 0.30 36.33
C LEU A 193 12.47 -0.70 37.08
N GLY A 194 11.15 -0.61 36.94
CA GLY A 194 10.21 -1.60 37.48
C GLY A 194 10.41 -2.99 36.87
N GLN A 195 10.69 -3.07 35.57
CA GLN A 195 11.05 -4.33 34.91
C GLN A 195 12.39 -4.88 35.42
N ALA A 196 13.40 -4.02 35.56
CA ALA A 196 14.70 -4.41 36.09
C ALA A 196 14.59 -4.94 37.53
N GLU A 197 13.79 -4.28 38.37
CA GLU A 197 13.48 -4.76 39.72
C GLU A 197 12.83 -6.14 39.68
N GLY A 198 11.86 -6.36 38.78
CA GLY A 198 11.22 -7.66 38.58
C GLY A 198 12.22 -8.77 38.22
N GLU A 199 13.17 -8.49 37.33
CA GLU A 199 14.23 -9.44 36.96
C GLU A 199 15.20 -9.71 38.11
N LEU A 200 15.55 -8.69 38.93
CA LEU A 200 16.36 -8.88 40.14
C LEU A 200 15.64 -9.72 41.20
N ARG A 201 14.33 -9.55 41.38
CA ARG A 201 13.53 -10.40 42.27
C ARG A 201 13.54 -11.86 41.81
N ARG A 202 13.39 -12.11 40.51
CA ARG A 202 13.50 -13.46 39.93
C ARG A 202 14.90 -14.05 40.07
N CYS A 203 15.94 -13.23 39.90
CA CYS A 203 17.32 -13.63 40.16
C CYS A 203 17.48 -14.13 41.61
N ASN A 204 16.93 -13.39 42.59
CA ASN A 204 16.98 -13.77 44.00
C ASN A 204 16.28 -15.12 44.25
N VAL A 205 15.12 -15.36 43.61
CA VAL A 205 14.42 -16.66 43.68
C VAL A 205 15.32 -17.80 43.21
N PHE A 206 15.92 -17.69 42.02
CA PHE A 206 16.83 -18.72 41.50
C PHE A 206 18.10 -18.90 42.35
N MET A 207 18.61 -17.84 42.97
CA MET A 207 19.73 -17.96 43.92
C MET A 207 19.34 -18.76 45.17
N ASN A 208 18.12 -18.57 45.70
CA ASN A 208 17.63 -19.34 46.84
C ASN A 208 17.34 -20.80 46.47
N GLU A 209 16.89 -21.07 45.24
CA GLU A 209 16.75 -22.43 44.70
C GLU A 209 18.12 -23.11 44.59
N ALA A 210 19.12 -22.43 44.03
CA ALA A 210 20.50 -22.93 43.97
C ALA A 210 21.05 -23.27 45.36
N LEU A 211 20.86 -22.38 46.35
CA LEU A 211 21.24 -22.64 47.74
C LEU A 211 20.54 -23.86 48.33
N SER A 212 19.26 -24.06 47.99
CA SER A 212 18.48 -25.21 48.45
C SER A 212 18.99 -26.52 47.84
N TYR A 213 19.32 -26.53 46.55
CA TYR A 213 19.91 -27.70 45.88
C TYR A 213 21.31 -28.01 46.41
N SER A 214 22.15 -27.00 46.63
CA SER A 214 23.47 -27.15 47.25
C SER A 214 23.38 -27.75 48.65
N THR A 215 22.39 -27.29 49.43
CA THR A 215 22.11 -27.85 50.76
C THR A 215 21.68 -29.30 50.68
N TYR A 216 20.83 -29.66 49.71
CA TYR A 216 20.38 -31.03 49.49
C TYR A 216 21.53 -31.96 49.02
N ASP A 217 22.43 -31.47 48.18
CA ASP A 217 23.62 -32.22 47.76
C ASP A 217 24.50 -32.62 48.96
N MET A 218 24.74 -31.68 49.89
CA MET A 218 25.49 -31.96 51.13
C MET A 218 24.89 -33.09 52.00
N PHE A 219 23.59 -33.37 51.86
CA PHE A 219 22.88 -34.45 52.57
C PHE A 219 22.68 -35.73 51.72
N GLY A 220 23.40 -35.87 50.62
CA GLY A 220 23.39 -37.07 49.76
C GLY A 220 22.55 -36.94 48.48
N GLY A 221 22.34 -35.71 48.00
CA GLY A 221 21.57 -35.41 46.78
C GLY A 221 22.21 -35.89 45.47
N GLY A 222 23.53 -36.06 45.43
CA GLY A 222 24.28 -36.64 44.31
C GLY A 222 24.24 -35.78 43.04
N GLY A 223 24.81 -36.29 41.94
CA GLY A 223 25.05 -35.49 40.71
C GLY A 223 23.81 -34.90 40.01
N MET A 224 22.60 -35.29 40.41
CA MET A 224 21.37 -34.61 39.95
C MET A 224 21.14 -33.28 40.68
N ALA A 225 21.49 -33.19 41.97
CA ALA A 225 21.41 -31.95 42.74
C ALA A 225 22.41 -30.89 42.23
N ASP A 226 23.65 -31.31 41.91
CA ASP A 226 24.67 -30.44 41.26
C ASP A 226 24.20 -29.87 39.92
N MET A 227 23.55 -30.69 39.10
CA MET A 227 23.04 -30.26 37.80
C MET A 227 21.91 -29.22 37.95
N MET A 228 21.04 -29.41 38.95
CA MET A 228 19.93 -28.50 39.25
C MET A 228 20.44 -27.19 39.87
N GLU A 229 21.44 -27.24 40.76
CA GLU A 229 22.13 -26.06 41.29
C GLU A 229 22.74 -25.22 40.16
N ARG A 230 23.52 -25.86 39.26
CA ARG A 230 24.12 -25.16 38.12
C ARG A 230 23.09 -24.55 37.18
N ASN A 231 21.96 -25.23 36.97
CA ASN A 231 20.85 -24.69 36.18
C ASN A 231 20.25 -23.44 36.85
N ALA A 232 20.00 -23.51 38.16
CA ALA A 232 19.48 -22.39 38.93
C ALA A 232 20.45 -21.19 38.95
N LEU A 233 21.76 -21.42 39.13
CA LEU A 233 22.79 -20.38 39.07
C LEU A 233 22.89 -19.74 37.67
N SER A 234 22.80 -20.55 36.60
CA SER A 234 22.76 -20.07 35.22
C SER A 234 21.52 -19.19 34.97
N ASN A 235 20.35 -19.62 35.44
CA ASN A 235 19.12 -18.82 35.35
C ASN A 235 19.24 -17.51 36.14
N ALA A 236 19.81 -17.54 37.35
CA ALA A 236 20.08 -16.33 38.14
C ALA A 236 21.01 -15.37 37.38
N GLN A 237 22.11 -15.86 36.80
CA GLN A 237 23.04 -15.04 36.02
C GLN A 237 22.36 -14.39 34.79
N ASN A 238 21.48 -15.12 34.10
CA ASN A 238 20.72 -14.60 32.96
C ASN A 238 19.77 -13.46 33.37
N ARG A 239 19.10 -13.61 34.52
CA ARG A 239 18.19 -12.59 35.08
C ARG A 239 18.97 -11.35 35.54
N ALA A 240 20.11 -11.54 36.22
CA ALA A 240 21.01 -10.45 36.62
C ALA A 240 21.54 -9.66 35.41
N SER A 241 21.93 -10.36 34.34
CA SER A 241 22.43 -9.73 33.11
C SER A 241 21.33 -8.93 32.40
N THR A 242 20.10 -9.45 32.36
CA THR A 242 18.94 -8.74 31.82
C THR A 242 18.62 -7.47 32.62
N ALA A 243 18.64 -7.55 33.95
CA ALA A 243 18.45 -6.38 34.81
C ALA A 243 19.51 -5.29 34.58
N GLN A 244 20.78 -5.66 34.42
CA GLN A 244 21.86 -4.71 34.10
C GLN A 244 21.66 -4.02 32.76
N MET A 245 21.20 -4.76 31.75
CA MET A 245 20.86 -4.19 30.44
C MET A 245 19.74 -3.16 30.57
N LEU A 246 18.65 -3.50 31.26
CA LEU A 246 17.51 -2.60 31.49
C LEU A 246 17.93 -1.33 32.23
N ILE A 247 18.78 -1.46 33.26
CA ILE A 247 19.30 -0.29 34.00
C ILE A 247 20.21 0.57 33.12
N THR A 248 21.02 -0.05 32.26
CA THR A 248 21.84 0.68 31.29
C THR A 248 20.97 1.45 30.29
N GLN A 249 19.86 0.85 29.83
CA GLN A 249 18.89 1.51 28.97
C GLN A 249 18.19 2.68 29.68
N ALA A 250 17.78 2.51 30.93
CA ALA A 250 17.19 3.58 31.74
C ALA A 250 18.16 4.77 31.91
N ARG A 251 19.46 4.49 32.07
CA ARG A 251 20.51 5.52 32.19
C ARG A 251 20.71 6.34 30.91
N GLN A 252 20.50 5.74 29.74
CA GLN A 252 20.55 6.47 28.48
C GLN A 252 19.39 7.46 28.34
N LEU A 253 18.24 7.16 28.96
CA LEU A 253 17.05 8.01 28.92
C LEU A 253 17.04 9.09 30.01
N SER A 254 17.56 8.79 31.20
CA SER A 254 17.72 9.76 32.29
C SER A 254 19.07 9.60 32.99
N PRO A 255 19.97 10.61 32.92
CA PRO A 255 21.26 10.60 33.62
C PRO A 255 21.16 10.52 35.14
N GLN A 256 19.98 10.75 35.72
CA GLN A 256 19.75 10.67 37.16
C GLN A 256 19.73 9.22 37.68
N VAL A 257 19.54 8.24 36.79
CA VAL A 257 19.58 6.82 37.14
C VAL A 257 21.02 6.43 37.48
N LYS A 258 21.23 5.92 38.70
CA LYS A 258 22.55 5.45 39.16
C LYS A 258 22.83 4.04 38.64
N SER A 259 24.11 3.74 38.43
CA SER A 259 24.55 2.37 38.16
C SER A 259 24.44 1.53 39.44
N ILE A 260 24.02 0.27 39.29
CA ILE A 260 24.02 -0.71 40.37
C ILE A 260 25.29 -1.58 40.40
N GLY A 261 26.27 -1.27 39.55
CA GLY A 261 27.49 -2.07 39.40
C GLY A 261 27.27 -3.40 38.65
N ASN A 262 28.34 -4.20 38.57
CA ASN A 262 28.30 -5.52 37.96
C ASN A 262 27.80 -6.54 38.99
N ILE A 263 26.68 -7.18 38.71
CA ILE A 263 26.18 -8.34 39.45
C ILE A 263 26.75 -9.59 38.79
N ASN A 264 27.65 -10.27 39.50
CA ASN A 264 28.23 -11.55 39.10
C ASN A 264 27.69 -12.64 40.03
N ILE A 265 27.03 -13.63 39.46
CA ILE A 265 26.57 -14.82 40.18
C ILE A 265 27.68 -15.88 40.08
N ALA A 266 28.01 -16.51 41.20
CA ALA A 266 28.98 -17.60 41.22
C ALA A 266 28.49 -18.76 40.34
N GLN A 267 29.39 -19.33 39.55
CA GLN A 267 29.12 -20.52 38.73
C GLN A 267 29.86 -21.69 39.38
N GLY A 268 29.17 -22.44 40.24
CA GLY A 268 29.74 -23.58 40.99
C GLY A 268 30.29 -24.71 40.12
#